data_AF-A0A7V5VD83-F1
#
_entry.id   AF-A0A7V5VD83-F1
#
_cell.length_a   1.000
_cell.length_b   1.000
_cell.length_c   1.000
_cell.angle_alpha   90.00
_cell.angle_beta   90.00
_cell.angle_gamma   90.00
#
_symmetry.space_group_name_H-M   'P 1'
#
loop_
_entity.id
_entity.type
_entity.pdbx_description
1 polymer ?
#
loop_
_entity_poly.entity_id
_entity_poly.type
_entity_poly.pdbx_seq_one_letter_code
_entity_poly.pdbx_strand_id
1 'polypeptide(L)'
;MIQKLRDILARMQRDEYKWKIYVLLGVVVYFIAINQVIHVRPDHVFVALVLLSFLLGKERARRFLVDWLPFVLFWVAYDMMRGVADSVRGQINIADPYRWEVMLFQPLLHGDIPAFYFQVVRETMPTLKQILNLISANLYTLHFAMPLLLG
;
A
#
# COMPACT_ATOMS: atom_id res chain seq x y z
N MET A 1 -21.23 32.99 15.00
CA MET A 1 -20.12 32.00 14.93
C MET A 1 -19.92 31.23 16.24
N ILE A 2 -19.92 31.92 17.39
CA ILE A 2 -19.71 31.33 18.73
C ILE A 2 -20.82 30.34 19.14
N GLN A 3 -22.10 30.64 18.86
CA GLN A 3 -23.21 29.72 19.17
C GLN A 3 -23.15 28.40 18.38
N LYS A 4 -22.81 28.44 17.08
CA LYS A 4 -22.62 27.22 16.28
C LYS A 4 -21.50 26.32 16.83
N LEU A 5 -20.39 26.91 17.27
CA LEU A 5 -19.28 26.18 17.90
C LEU A 5 -19.71 25.54 19.22
N ARG A 6 -20.50 26.26 20.03
CA ARG A 6 -21.02 25.77 21.31
C ARG A 6 -22.03 24.64 21.12
N ASP A 7 -22.89 24.73 20.10
CA ASP A 7 -23.84 23.67 19.74
C ASP A 7 -23.13 22.42 19.20
N ILE A 8 -22.04 22.58 18.45
CA ILE A 8 -21.19 21.46 18.00
C ILE A 8 -20.52 20.79 19.21
N LEU A 9 -19.94 21.57 20.13
CA LEU A 9 -19.35 21.06 21.38
C LEU A 9 -20.37 20.33 22.27
N ALA A 10 -21.58 20.86 22.39
CA ALA A 10 -22.65 20.23 23.16
C ALA A 10 -23.13 18.91 22.50
N ARG A 11 -23.13 18.83 21.16
CA ARG A 11 -23.43 17.58 20.43
C ARG A 11 -22.32 16.53 20.59
N MET A 12 -21.05 16.95 20.65
CA MET A 12 -19.92 16.06 20.89
C MET A 12 -19.89 15.44 22.30
N GLN A 13 -20.54 16.07 23.28
CA GLN A 13 -20.61 15.54 24.66
C GLN A 13 -21.60 14.37 24.84
N ARG A 14 -22.47 14.07 23.87
CA ARG A 14 -23.30 12.85 23.92
C ARG A 14 -22.42 11.60 23.76
N ASP A 15 -22.67 10.58 24.58
CA ASP A 15 -21.91 9.31 24.57
C ASP A 15 -21.87 8.64 23.19
N GLU A 16 -22.90 8.87 22.37
CA GLU A 16 -23.01 8.35 21.00
C GLU A 16 -21.93 8.89 20.04
N TYR A 17 -21.31 10.04 20.32
CA TYR A 17 -20.26 10.63 19.47
C TYR A 17 -18.85 10.46 20.05
N LYS A 18 -18.72 10.15 21.34
CA LYS A 18 -17.40 9.97 22.00
C LYS A 18 -16.57 8.86 21.33
N TRP A 19 -17.19 7.72 21.02
CA TRP A 19 -16.49 6.62 20.32
C TRP A 19 -16.01 7.01 18.92
N LYS A 20 -16.78 7.83 18.19
CA LYS A 20 -16.39 8.33 16.86
C LYS A 20 -15.17 9.23 16.95
N ILE A 21 -15.11 10.07 17.99
CA ILE A 21 -13.95 10.94 18.27
C ILE A 21 -12.72 10.07 18.59
N TYR A 22 -12.86 9.03 19.40
CA TYR A 22 -11.75 8.11 19.69
C TYR A 22 -11.24 7.40 18.43
N VAL A 23 -12.12 6.96 17.54
CA VAL A 23 -11.72 6.34 16.26
C VAL A 23 -10.95 7.34 15.39
N LEU A 24 -11.47 8.56 15.22
CA LEU A 24 -10.80 9.60 14.42
C LEU A 24 -9.43 9.97 15.00
N LEU A 25 -9.35 10.15 16.31
CA LEU A 25 -8.10 10.46 17.00
C LEU A 25 -7.11 9.30 16.90
N GLY A 26 -7.59 8.06 17.01
CA GLY A 26 -6.80 6.86 16.79
C GLY A 26 -6.19 6.78 15.38
N VAL A 27 -6.97 7.11 14.33
CA VAL A 27 -6.49 7.16 12.95
C VAL A 27 -5.40 8.23 12.78
N VAL A 28 -5.58 9.42 13.35
CA VAL A 28 -4.57 10.49 13.29
C VAL A 28 -3.27 10.06 13.99
N VAL A 29 -3.37 9.53 15.21
CA VAL A 29 -2.21 9.04 15.97
C VAL A 29 -1.50 7.91 15.22
N TYR A 30 -2.26 6.99 14.62
CA TYR A 30 -1.73 5.91 13.81
C TYR A 30 -0.91 6.43 12.63
N PHE A 31 -1.42 7.41 11.85
CA PHE A 31 -0.67 7.99 10.75
C PHE A 31 0.60 8.70 11.20
N ILE A 32 0.54 9.46 12.31
CA ILE A 32 1.71 10.13 12.87
C ILE A 32 2.76 9.08 13.26
N ALA A 33 2.37 8.04 14.01
CA ALA A 33 3.28 7.00 14.46
C ALA A 33 3.93 6.26 13.27
N ILE A 34 3.14 5.84 12.28
CA ILE A 34 3.66 5.14 11.11
C ILE A 34 4.59 6.00 10.28
N ASN A 35 4.25 7.28 10.08
CA ASN A 35 5.09 8.18 9.31
C ASN A 35 6.47 8.35 9.95
N GLN A 36 6.56 8.32 11.29
CA GLN A 36 7.81 8.45 12.02
C GLN A 36 8.66 7.16 11.99
N VAL A 37 8.06 5.97 11.88
CA VAL A 37 8.79 4.69 11.97
C VAL A 37 9.18 4.15 10.59
N ILE A 38 8.25 4.13 9.64
CA ILE A 38 8.41 3.39 8.37
C ILE A 38 7.95 4.16 7.12
N HIS A 39 7.57 5.43 7.28
CA HIS A 39 6.88 6.24 6.27
C HIS A 39 5.51 5.66 5.87
N VAL A 40 4.58 6.53 5.50
CA VAL A 40 3.23 6.09 5.13
C VAL A 40 3.27 5.37 3.78
N ARG A 41 2.76 4.14 3.78
CA ARG A 41 2.53 3.31 2.60
C ARG A 41 1.02 3.16 2.34
N PRO A 42 0.62 2.86 1.10
CA PRO A 42 -0.79 2.63 0.75
C PRO A 42 -1.49 1.58 1.62
N ASP A 43 -0.78 0.54 2.08
CA ASP A 43 -1.32 -0.48 2.99
C ASP A 43 -1.82 0.14 4.31
N HIS A 44 -1.10 1.14 4.82
CA HIS A 44 -1.48 1.84 6.05
C HIS A 44 -2.71 2.72 5.84
N VAL A 45 -2.86 3.32 4.65
CA VAL A 45 -4.06 4.06 4.27
C VAL A 45 -5.27 3.13 4.21
N PHE A 46 -5.10 1.92 3.69
CA PHE A 46 -6.17 0.92 3.65
C PHE A 46 -6.67 0.53 5.04
N VAL A 47 -5.76 0.29 6.00
CA VAL A 47 -6.13 0.03 7.41
C VAL A 47 -6.91 1.20 8.00
N ALA A 48 -6.50 2.43 7.72
CA ALA A 48 -7.22 3.62 8.17
C ALA A 48 -8.64 3.69 7.55
N LEU A 49 -8.81 3.35 6.27
CA LEU A 49 -10.13 3.30 5.62
C LEU A 49 -11.04 2.24 6.25
N VAL A 50 -10.50 1.07 6.61
CA VAL A 50 -11.24 0.06 7.37
C VAL A 50 -11.72 0.62 8.71
N LEU A 51 -10.85 1.31 9.45
CA LEU A 51 -11.22 1.96 10.72
C LEU A 51 -12.30 3.04 10.54
N LEU A 52 -12.19 3.84 9.48
CA LEU A 52 -13.17 4.86 9.14
C LEU A 52 -14.50 4.26 8.66
N SER A 53 -14.49 3.07 8.05
CA SER A 53 -15.72 2.40 7.60
C SER A 53 -16.69 2.14 8.75
N PHE A 54 -16.17 1.88 9.96
CA PHE A 54 -16.99 1.70 11.16
C PHE A 54 -17.81 2.96 11.53
N LEU A 55 -17.36 4.15 11.12
CA LEU A 55 -18.09 5.40 11.33
C LEU A 55 -19.34 5.53 10.45
N LEU A 56 -19.40 4.79 9.33
CA LEU A 56 -20.50 4.84 8.34
C LEU A 56 -21.73 4.03 8.76
N GLY A 57 -21.67 3.31 9.88
CA GLY A 57 -22.74 2.46 10.41
C GLY A 57 -22.58 0.99 10.01
N LYS A 58 -23.19 0.10 10.80
CA LYS A 58 -22.96 -1.36 10.74
C LYS A 58 -23.18 -1.97 9.35
N GLU A 59 -24.23 -1.56 8.64
CA GLU A 59 -24.53 -2.11 7.32
C GLU A 59 -23.54 -1.66 6.24
N ARG A 60 -23.17 -0.38 6.23
CA ARG A 60 -22.20 0.17 5.27
C ARG A 60 -20.80 -0.35 5.52
N ALA A 61 -20.39 -0.43 6.80
CA ALA A 61 -19.13 -1.05 7.20
C ALA A 61 -19.08 -2.52 6.77
N ARG A 62 -20.17 -3.28 6.97
CA ARG A 62 -20.24 -4.69 6.56
C ARG A 62 -20.11 -4.84 5.04
N ARG A 63 -20.81 -4.03 4.25
CA ARG A 63 -20.69 -4.06 2.78
C ARG A 63 -19.26 -3.77 2.36
N PHE A 64 -18.68 -2.66 2.85
CA PHE A 64 -17.28 -2.32 2.59
C PHE A 64 -16.33 -3.49 2.94
N LEU A 65 -16.45 -4.09 4.13
CA LEU A 65 -15.58 -5.21 4.50
C LEU A 65 -15.75 -6.44 3.59
N VAL A 66 -16.97 -6.73 3.12
CA VAL A 66 -17.24 -7.85 2.21
C VAL A 66 -16.68 -7.57 0.82
N ASP A 67 -16.90 -6.36 0.29
CA ASP A 67 -16.43 -5.94 -1.03
C ASP A 67 -14.90 -5.92 -1.09
N TRP A 68 -14.25 -5.62 0.05
CA TRP A 68 -12.80 -5.58 0.18
C TRP A 68 -12.16 -6.91 0.61
N LEU A 69 -12.95 -7.89 1.00
CA LEU A 69 -12.45 -9.19 1.45
C LEU A 69 -11.55 -9.89 0.42
N PRO A 70 -11.85 -9.89 -0.91
CA PRO A 70 -10.97 -10.50 -1.90
C PRO A 70 -9.56 -9.89 -1.91
N PHE A 71 -9.44 -8.58 -1.73
CA PHE A 71 -8.15 -7.89 -1.67
C PHE A 71 -7.38 -8.21 -0.40
N VAL A 72 -8.06 -8.27 0.74
CA VAL A 72 -7.44 -8.67 2.02
C VAL A 72 -6.95 -10.11 1.94
N LEU A 73 -7.76 -11.03 1.41
CA LEU A 73 -7.37 -12.43 1.24
C LEU A 73 -6.19 -12.58 0.29
N PHE A 74 -6.21 -11.85 -0.83
CA PHE A 74 -5.08 -11.83 -1.76
C PHE A 74 -3.80 -11.31 -1.09
N TRP A 75 -3.90 -10.22 -0.32
CA TRP A 75 -2.76 -9.64 0.40
C TRP A 75 -2.17 -10.62 1.42
N VAL A 76 -3.02 -11.26 2.24
CA VAL A 76 -2.59 -12.27 3.21
C VAL A 76 -1.96 -13.47 2.50
N ALA A 77 -2.58 -13.98 1.44
CA ALA A 77 -2.05 -15.09 0.66
C ALA A 77 -0.68 -14.75 0.04
N TYR A 78 -0.54 -13.54 -0.50
CA TYR A 78 0.73 -13.05 -1.04
C TYR A 78 1.83 -12.96 0.04
N ASP A 79 1.51 -12.41 1.21
CA ASP A 79 2.48 -12.29 2.31
C ASP A 79 2.91 -13.67 2.85
N MET A 80 1.96 -14.61 2.95
CA MET A 80 2.27 -16.01 3.28
C MET A 80 3.17 -16.66 2.22
N MET A 81 2.89 -16.44 0.94
CA MET A 81 3.72 -16.95 -0.16
C MET A 81 5.14 -16.37 -0.10
N ARG A 82 5.31 -15.12 0.33
CA ARG A 82 6.63 -14.51 0.53
C ARG A 82 7.45 -15.26 1.58
N GLY A 83 6.85 -15.59 2.72
CA GLY A 83 7.50 -16.41 3.74
C GLY A 83 7.90 -17.80 3.23
N VAL A 84 7.02 -18.43 2.43
CA VAL A 84 7.34 -19.70 1.76
C VAL A 84 8.52 -19.52 0.79
N ALA A 85 8.48 -18.51 -0.09
CA ALA A 85 9.54 -18.23 -1.05
C ALA A 85 10.91 -18.02 -0.37
N ASP A 86 10.94 -17.34 0.77
CA ASP A 86 12.18 -17.15 1.55
C ASP A 86 12.70 -18.47 2.14
N SER A 87 11.82 -19.39 2.56
CA SER A 87 12.21 -20.72 3.06
C SER A 87 12.70 -21.68 1.97
N VAL A 88 12.15 -21.60 0.76
CA VAL A 88 12.59 -22.44 -0.39
C VAL A 88 13.70 -21.79 -1.21
N ARG A 89 14.13 -20.56 -0.88
CA ARG A 89 15.10 -19.77 -1.66
C ARG A 89 16.41 -20.49 -1.96
N GLY A 90 16.87 -21.35 -1.04
CA GLY A 90 18.08 -22.18 -1.22
C GLY A 90 17.89 -23.39 -2.14
N GLN A 91 16.65 -23.71 -2.51
CA GLN A 91 16.29 -24.84 -3.38
C GLN A 91 15.89 -24.39 -4.79
N ILE A 92 15.78 -23.08 -5.03
CA ILE A 92 15.44 -22.52 -6.33
C ILE A 92 16.70 -22.56 -7.22
N ASN A 93 16.59 -23.19 -8.38
CA ASN A 93 17.67 -23.19 -9.37
C ASN A 93 17.80 -21.80 -10.02
N ILE A 94 18.63 -20.96 -9.43
CA ILE A 94 18.93 -19.60 -9.93
C ILE A 94 20.07 -19.64 -10.97
N ALA A 95 20.96 -20.63 -10.86
CA ALA A 95 22.19 -20.69 -11.64
C ALA A 95 21.92 -20.86 -13.14
N ASP A 96 21.03 -21.78 -13.51
CA ASP A 96 20.75 -22.04 -14.92
C ASP A 96 20.04 -20.84 -15.58
N PRO A 97 18.91 -20.30 -15.05
CA PRO A 97 18.28 -19.11 -15.61
C PRO A 97 19.25 -17.92 -15.75
N TYR A 98 20.09 -17.68 -14.73
CA TYR A 98 21.10 -16.63 -14.79
C TYR A 98 22.12 -16.87 -15.92
N ARG A 99 22.60 -18.10 -16.09
CA ARG A 99 23.52 -18.46 -17.20
C ARG A 99 22.88 -18.26 -18.57
N TRP A 100 21.60 -18.58 -18.71
CA TRP A 100 20.85 -18.30 -19.95
C TRP A 100 20.76 -16.80 -20.22
N GLU A 101 20.45 -15.97 -19.22
CA GLU A 101 20.44 -14.52 -19.38
C GLU A 101 21.80 -13.96 -19.76
N VAL A 102 22.87 -14.43 -19.12
CA VAL A 102 24.25 -14.06 -19.44
C VAL A 102 24.57 -14.41 -20.89
N MET A 103 24.31 -15.65 -21.31
CA MET A 103 24.57 -16.10 -22.68
C MET A 103 23.81 -15.30 -23.73
N LEU A 104 22.55 -14.98 -23.48
CA LEU A 104 21.68 -14.31 -24.45
C LEU A 104 21.93 -12.80 -24.53
N PHE A 105 22.22 -12.14 -23.41
CA PHE A 105 22.16 -10.67 -23.32
C PHE A 105 23.50 -9.98 -23.05
N GLN A 106 24.50 -10.64 -22.45
CA GLN A 106 25.81 -10.00 -22.26
C GLN A 106 26.42 -9.43 -23.54
N PRO A 107 26.37 -10.13 -24.70
CA PRO A 107 26.95 -9.59 -25.94
C PRO A 107 26.28 -8.28 -26.41
N LEU A 108 24.99 -8.10 -26.07
CA LEU A 108 24.20 -6.95 -26.46
C LEU A 108 24.31 -5.79 -25.44
N LEU A 109 24.49 -6.11 -24.16
CA LEU A 109 24.39 -5.16 -23.05
C LEU A 109 25.74 -4.90 -22.35
N HIS A 110 26.83 -4.90 -23.13
CA HIS A 110 28.19 -4.57 -22.65
C HIS A 110 28.67 -5.41 -21.47
N GLY A 111 28.30 -6.69 -21.41
CA GLY A 111 28.72 -7.58 -20.33
C GLY A 111 27.80 -7.61 -19.11
N ASP A 112 26.70 -6.87 -19.12
CA ASP A 112 25.66 -6.97 -18.09
C ASP A 112 24.45 -7.80 -18.55
N ILE A 113 23.68 -8.31 -17.59
CA ILE A 113 22.34 -8.85 -17.87
C ILE A 113 21.29 -7.73 -17.81
N PRO A 114 20.12 -7.91 -18.44
CA PRO A 114 19.13 -6.84 -18.59
C PRO A 114 18.74 -6.18 -17.27
N ALA A 115 18.58 -6.97 -16.20
CA ALA A 115 18.19 -6.46 -14.88
C ALA A 115 19.17 -5.40 -14.35
N PHE A 116 20.48 -5.65 -14.42
CA PHE A 116 21.49 -4.71 -13.95
C PHE A 116 21.65 -3.53 -14.90
N TYR A 117 21.70 -3.79 -16.21
CA TYR A 117 21.86 -2.74 -17.21
C TYR A 117 20.76 -1.68 -17.10
N PHE A 118 19.49 -2.08 -17.08
CA PHE A 118 18.38 -1.13 -16.98
C PHE A 118 18.30 -0.44 -15.61
N GLN A 119 18.78 -1.07 -14.55
CA GLN A 119 18.91 -0.44 -13.25
C GLN A 119 19.95 0.69 -13.30
N VAL A 120 21.12 0.45 -13.90
CA VAL A 120 22.16 1.49 -14.07
C VAL A 120 21.65 2.63 -14.97
N VAL A 121 20.99 2.31 -16.08
CA VAL A 121 20.40 3.32 -16.97
C VAL A 121 19.38 4.19 -16.22
N ARG A 122 18.48 3.57 -15.44
CA ARG A 122 17.51 4.29 -14.61
C ARG A 122 18.20 5.21 -13.61
N GLU A 123 19.25 4.77 -12.94
CA GLU A 123 19.96 5.58 -11.94
C GLU A 123 20.78 6.72 -12.55
N THR A 124 21.31 6.52 -13.76
CA THR A 124 22.14 7.51 -14.45
C THR A 124 21.31 8.60 -15.13
N MET A 125 20.04 8.32 -15.47
CA MET A 125 19.15 9.26 -16.16
C MET A 125 18.08 9.84 -15.22
N PRO A 126 18.26 11.04 -14.65
CA PRO A 126 17.38 11.58 -13.60
C PRO A 126 15.94 11.80 -14.09
N THR A 127 15.74 12.25 -15.32
CA THR A 127 14.40 12.46 -15.91
C THR A 127 13.66 11.15 -16.08
N LEU A 128 14.34 10.12 -16.61
CA LEU A 128 13.76 8.78 -16.77
C LEU A 128 13.39 8.19 -15.41
N LYS A 129 14.28 8.32 -14.41
CA LYS A 129 14.02 7.89 -13.04
C LYS A 129 12.76 8.53 -12.47
N GLN A 130 12.61 9.85 -12.61
CA GLN A 130 11.45 10.58 -12.10
C GLN A 130 10.16 10.11 -12.77
N ILE A 131 10.16 9.98 -14.10
CA ILE A 131 8.99 9.50 -14.85
C ILE A 131 8.62 8.08 -14.43
N LEU A 132 9.59 7.16 -14.39
CA LEU A 132 9.34 5.77 -13.99
C LEU A 132 8.86 5.68 -12.55
N ASN A 133 9.41 6.49 -11.64
CA ASN A 133 8.95 6.55 -10.25
C ASN A 133 7.52 7.05 -10.17
N LEU A 134 7.18 8.12 -10.91
CA LEU A 134 5.83 8.68 -10.93
C LEU A 134 4.83 7.67 -11.48
N ILE A 135 5.14 7.03 -12.60
CA ILE A 135 4.27 6.00 -13.21
C ILE A 135 4.12 4.82 -12.25
N SER A 136 5.22 4.29 -11.72
CA SER A 136 5.18 3.14 -10.80
C SER A 136 4.40 3.45 -9.53
N ALA A 137 4.60 4.62 -8.94
CA ALA A 137 3.87 5.06 -7.75
C ALA A 137 2.36 5.20 -8.02
N ASN A 138 1.98 5.77 -9.16
CA ASN A 138 0.57 5.92 -9.53
C ASN A 138 -0.08 4.57 -9.84
N LEU A 139 0.56 3.70 -10.64
CA LEU A 139 0.05 2.36 -10.93
C LEU A 139 -0.14 1.53 -9.66
N TYR A 140 0.84 1.58 -8.75
CA TYR A 140 0.72 0.93 -7.44
C TYR A 140 -0.41 1.53 -6.59
N THR A 141 -0.59 2.86 -6.60
CA THR A 141 -1.70 3.51 -5.87
C THR A 141 -3.06 3.16 -6.48
N LEU A 142 -3.14 3.04 -7.81
CA LEU A 142 -4.37 2.66 -8.52
C LEU A 142 -4.86 1.25 -8.15
N HIS A 143 -3.95 0.33 -7.78
CA HIS A 143 -4.33 -0.96 -7.22
C HIS A 143 -5.27 -0.82 -6.01
N PHE A 144 -5.08 0.24 -5.21
CA PHE A 144 -5.92 0.55 -4.05
C PHE A 144 -7.03 1.57 -4.34
N ALA A 145 -6.81 2.53 -5.24
CA ALA A 145 -7.80 3.59 -5.52
C ALA A 145 -8.92 3.13 -6.48
N MET A 146 -8.61 2.30 -7.48
CA MET A 146 -9.62 1.85 -8.45
C MET A 146 -10.76 1.04 -7.82
N PRO A 147 -10.52 0.13 -6.88
CA PRO A 147 -11.60 -0.55 -6.18
C PRO A 147 -12.50 0.39 -5.36
N LEU A 148 -11.97 1.51 -4.84
CA LEU A 148 -12.78 2.53 -4.15
C LEU A 148 -13.66 3.36 -5.10
N LEU A 149 -13.23 3.52 -6.36
CA LEU A 149 -13.95 4.31 -7.36
C LEU A 149 -15.00 3.50 -8.12
N LEU A 150 -14.75 2.19 -8.31
CA LEU A 150 -15.58 1.31 -9.13
C LEU A 150 -16.51 0.41 -8.30
N GLY A 151 -16.24 0.23 -6.99
CA GLY A 151 -17.11 -0.46 -6.03
C GLY A 151 -18.03 0.52 -5.30
#